data_AF-A0A9Q0TFC7-F1
#
_entry.id   AF-A0A9Q0TFC7-F1
#
_cell.length_a   1.000
_cell.length_b   1.000
_cell.length_c   1.000
_cell.angle_alpha   90.00
_cell.angle_beta   90.00
_cell.angle_gamma   90.00
#
_symmetry.space_group_name_H-M   'P 1'
#
loop_
_entity.id
_entity.type
_entity.pdbx_description
1 polymer ?
#
loop_
_entity_poly.entity_id
_entity_poly.type
_entity_poly.pdbx_seq_one_letter_code
_entity_poly.pdbx_strand_id
1 'polypeptide(L)'
;MDYHLHHQKDKLTEIEQQLKKSEAAERRRLQVEKAARESEAEAIRKIRGQDSSRKKQEEKMKKRLVELAQEKAVTAQMLASSTIRWVMGPSGTVVTFPKDMGLPSIFDSKPCSYPPPREKCAGPSCTNPYRYRDSKSKIPLCSLQCYKAMEQEAS
;
A
#
# COMPACT_ATOMS: atom_id res chain seq x y z
N MET A 1 27.98 46.34 -92.08
CA MET A 1 27.11 46.59 -90.90
C MET A 1 26.61 45.29 -90.26
N ASP A 2 26.62 44.16 -90.97
CA ASP A 2 26.01 42.89 -90.52
C ASP A 2 26.74 42.17 -89.37
N TYR A 3 28.05 42.35 -89.21
CA TYR A 3 28.83 41.65 -88.18
C TYR A 3 28.48 42.07 -86.75
N HIS A 4 28.07 43.33 -86.56
CA HIS A 4 27.70 43.84 -85.23
C HIS A 4 26.32 43.33 -84.78
N LEU A 5 25.43 43.11 -85.73
CA LEU A 5 24.07 42.61 -85.48
C LEU A 5 24.07 41.10 -85.13
N HIS A 6 24.90 40.31 -85.80
CA HIS A 6 25.07 38.88 -85.48
C HIS A 6 25.69 38.68 -84.09
N HIS A 7 26.76 39.41 -83.75
CA HIS A 7 27.38 39.34 -82.44
C HIS A 7 26.47 39.84 -81.28
N GLN A 8 25.58 40.80 -81.53
CA GLN A 8 24.55 41.18 -80.55
C GLN A 8 23.50 40.07 -80.36
N LYS A 9 23.05 39.42 -81.44
CA LYS A 9 22.11 38.29 -81.37
C LYS A 9 22.72 37.10 -80.63
N ASP A 10 23.97 36.74 -80.93
CA ASP A 10 24.66 35.63 -80.25
C ASP A 10 24.74 35.86 -78.73
N LYS A 11 25.07 37.09 -78.31
CA LYS A 11 25.06 37.48 -76.88
C LYS A 11 23.69 37.38 -76.21
N LEU A 12 22.63 37.78 -76.91
CA LEU A 12 21.26 37.66 -76.38
C LEU A 12 20.87 36.18 -76.20
N THR A 13 21.22 35.33 -77.18
CA THR A 13 20.97 33.89 -77.12
C THR A 13 21.74 33.19 -75.99
N GLU A 14 22.96 33.64 -75.68
CA GLU A 14 23.76 33.09 -74.59
C GLU A 14 23.22 33.48 -73.21
N ILE A 15 22.73 34.72 -73.06
CA ILE A 15 22.04 35.17 -71.85
C ILE A 15 20.75 34.37 -71.62
N GLU A 16 19.97 34.10 -72.67
CA GLU A 16 18.76 33.27 -72.59
C GLU A 16 19.08 31.81 -72.20
N GLN A 17 20.15 31.23 -72.74
CA GLN A 17 20.59 29.88 -72.35
C GLN A 17 21.05 29.81 -70.89
N GLN A 18 21.76 30.83 -70.39
CA GLN A 18 22.12 30.90 -68.98
C GLN A 18 20.89 31.02 -68.08
N LEU A 19 19.93 31.87 -68.45
CA LEU A 19 18.69 32.06 -67.71
C LEU A 19 17.89 30.75 -67.61
N LYS A 20 17.81 30.00 -68.71
CA LYS A 20 17.15 28.68 -68.74
C LYS A 20 17.85 27.64 -67.87
N LYS A 21 19.19 27.68 -67.80
CA LYS A 21 19.98 26.81 -66.91
C LYS A 21 19.80 27.18 -65.44
N SER A 22 19.79 28.46 -65.10
CA SER A 22 19.56 28.92 -63.71
C SER A 22 18.14 28.60 -63.24
N GLU A 23 17.12 28.79 -64.08
CA GLU A 23 15.74 28.44 -63.78
C GLU A 23 15.57 26.92 -63.55
N ALA A 24 16.21 26.10 -64.39
CA ALA A 24 16.19 24.64 -64.20
C ALA A 24 16.90 24.20 -62.90
N ALA A 25 18.00 24.88 -62.53
CA ALA A 25 18.70 24.62 -61.27
C ALA A 25 17.86 25.02 -60.05
N GLU A 26 17.17 26.17 -60.12
CA GLU A 26 16.28 26.65 -59.05
C GLU A 26 15.07 25.72 -58.88
N ARG A 27 14.43 25.29 -59.98
CA ARG A 27 13.33 24.30 -59.94
C ARG A 27 13.76 22.98 -59.30
N ARG A 28 14.97 22.50 -59.59
CA ARG A 28 15.51 21.29 -58.94
C ARG A 28 15.73 21.48 -57.46
N ARG A 29 16.28 22.64 -57.04
CA ARG A 29 16.45 22.96 -55.61
C ARG A 29 15.12 22.96 -54.87
N LEU A 30 14.10 23.63 -55.43
CA LEU A 30 12.77 23.68 -54.83
C LEU A 30 12.10 22.29 -54.75
N GLN A 31 12.26 21.45 -55.76
CA GLN A 31 11.73 20.08 -55.72
C GLN A 31 12.40 19.22 -54.65
N VAL A 32 13.73 19.31 -54.52
CA VAL A 32 14.48 18.58 -53.49
C VAL A 32 14.10 19.06 -52.10
N GLU A 33 13.99 20.37 -51.88
CA GLU A 33 13.60 20.92 -50.59
C GLU A 33 12.16 20.51 -50.22
N LYS A 34 11.25 20.54 -51.19
CA LYS A 34 9.87 20.08 -50.98
C LYS A 34 9.81 18.60 -50.62
N ALA A 35 10.53 17.74 -51.35
CA ALA A 35 10.62 16.33 -51.05
C ALA A 35 11.26 16.06 -49.67
N ALA A 36 12.28 16.84 -49.29
CA ALA A 36 12.90 16.76 -47.98
C ALA A 36 11.91 17.11 -46.86
N ARG A 37 11.18 18.22 -46.98
CA ARG A 37 10.16 18.60 -45.98
C ARG A 37 9.02 17.60 -45.87
N GLU A 38 8.55 17.07 -47.00
CA GLU A 38 7.47 16.07 -47.01
C GLU A 38 7.90 14.76 -46.35
N SER A 39 9.12 14.28 -46.65
CA SER A 39 9.68 13.08 -46.01
C SER A 39 9.96 13.26 -44.52
N GLU A 40 10.44 14.43 -44.09
CA GLU A 40 10.63 14.76 -42.68
C GLU A 40 9.28 14.79 -41.92
N ALA A 41 8.27 15.45 -42.48
CA ALA A 41 6.94 15.51 -41.87
C ALA A 41 6.27 14.13 -41.76
N GLU A 42 6.50 13.25 -42.74
CA GLU A 42 6.03 11.86 -42.67
C GLU A 42 6.77 11.06 -41.60
N ALA A 43 8.09 11.20 -41.50
CA ALA A 43 8.89 10.54 -40.47
C ALA A 43 8.46 10.94 -39.05
N ILE A 44 8.24 12.24 -38.82
CA ILE A 44 7.74 12.76 -37.53
C ILE A 44 6.35 12.19 -37.20
N ARG A 45 5.43 12.15 -38.18
CA ARG A 45 4.10 11.56 -38.00
C ARG A 45 4.16 10.08 -37.63
N LYS A 46 5.07 9.32 -38.25
CA LYS A 46 5.25 7.88 -37.99
C LYS A 46 5.80 7.60 -36.59
N ILE A 47 6.82 8.34 -36.15
CA ILE A 47 7.39 8.23 -34.79
C ILE A 47 6.32 8.55 -33.74
N ARG A 48 5.65 9.70 -33.88
CA ARG A 48 4.63 10.15 -32.92
C ARG A 48 3.44 9.19 -32.84
N GLY A 49 3.04 8.60 -33.97
CA GLY A 49 1.98 7.59 -34.03
C GLY A 49 2.34 6.32 -33.25
N GLN A 50 3.53 5.76 -33.46
CA GLN A 50 3.99 4.56 -32.75
C GLN A 50 4.14 4.77 -31.24
N ASP A 51 4.75 5.88 -30.83
CA ASP A 51 4.99 6.16 -29.41
C ASP A 51 3.70 6.42 -28.63
N SER A 52 2.67 6.98 -29.27
CA SER A 52 1.38 7.24 -28.61
C SER A 52 0.69 5.95 -28.12
N SER A 53 0.74 4.88 -28.92
CA SER A 53 0.15 3.59 -28.57
C SER A 53 0.94 2.89 -27.47
N ARG A 54 2.27 2.86 -27.61
CA ARG A 54 3.17 2.26 -26.63
C ARG A 54 3.08 2.96 -25.27
N LYS A 55 3.13 4.29 -25.26
CA LYS A 55 3.04 5.10 -24.04
C LYS A 55 1.70 4.90 -23.33
N LYS A 56 0.58 4.80 -24.07
CA LYS A 56 -0.75 4.51 -23.50
C LYS A 56 -0.82 3.12 -22.86
N GLN A 57 -0.18 2.11 -23.45
CA GLN A 57 -0.12 0.77 -22.86
C GLN A 57 0.73 0.72 -21.59
N GLU A 58 1.90 1.36 -21.62
CA GLU A 58 2.78 1.45 -20.45
C GLU A 58 2.13 2.19 -19.28
N GLU A 59 1.43 3.29 -19.55
CA GLU A 59 0.67 4.03 -18.53
C GLU A 59 -0.43 3.17 -17.91
N LYS A 60 -1.19 2.43 -18.74
CA LYS A 60 -2.24 1.51 -18.26
C LYS A 60 -1.67 0.40 -17.38
N MET A 61 -0.50 -0.15 -17.75
CA MET A 61 0.18 -1.16 -16.93
C MET A 61 0.66 -0.57 -15.60
N LYS A 62 1.30 0.61 -15.63
CA LYS A 62 1.75 1.31 -14.40
C LYS A 62 0.58 1.59 -13.47
N LYS A 63 -0.54 2.10 -14.00
CA LYS A 63 -1.75 2.35 -13.21
C LYS A 63 -2.28 1.08 -12.54
N ARG A 64 -2.34 -0.03 -13.27
CA ARG A 64 -2.75 -1.34 -12.71
C ARG A 64 -1.81 -1.85 -11.62
N LEU A 65 -0.50 -1.66 -11.78
CA LEU A 65 0.47 -2.08 -10.77
C LEU A 65 0.34 -1.26 -9.49
N VAL A 66 0.14 0.05 -9.61
CA VAL A 66 -0.09 0.94 -8.47
C VAL A 66 -1.40 0.57 -7.75
N GLU A 67 -2.48 0.37 -8.51
CA GLU A 67 -3.79 -0.03 -7.97
C GLU A 67 -3.70 -1.37 -7.23
N LEU A 68 -3.07 -2.38 -7.84
CA LEU A 68 -2.86 -3.69 -7.20
C LEU A 68 -2.00 -3.59 -5.93
N ALA A 69 -0.97 -2.74 -5.92
CA ALA A 69 -0.15 -2.51 -4.73
C ALA A 69 -0.95 -1.82 -3.62
N GLN A 70 -1.80 -0.86 -3.98
CA GLN A 70 -2.67 -0.15 -3.05
C GLN A 70 -3.73 -1.09 -2.46
N GLU A 71 -4.40 -1.89 -3.28
CA GLU A 71 -5.36 -2.90 -2.82
C GLU A 71 -4.70 -3.88 -1.85
N LYS A 72 -3.51 -4.42 -2.20
CA LYS A 72 -2.76 -5.32 -1.31
C LYS A 72 -2.39 -4.66 0.02
N ALA A 73 -2.01 -3.37 0.01
CA ALA A 73 -1.70 -2.63 1.23
C ALA A 73 -2.95 -2.45 2.10
N VAL A 74 -4.10 -2.10 1.52
CA VAL A 74 -5.38 -1.94 2.23
C VAL A 74 -5.84 -3.29 2.81
N THR A 75 -5.79 -4.36 2.02
CA THR A 75 -6.12 -5.71 2.51
C THR A 75 -5.18 -6.15 3.63
N ALA A 76 -3.88 -5.90 3.51
CA ALA A 76 -2.92 -6.22 4.56
C ALA A 76 -3.19 -5.45 5.86
N GLN A 77 -3.59 -4.18 5.77
CA GLN A 77 -4.00 -3.38 6.93
C GLN A 77 -5.29 -3.91 7.56
N MET A 78 -6.31 -4.21 6.75
CA MET A 78 -7.57 -4.82 7.25
C MET A 78 -7.33 -6.16 7.96
N LEU A 79 -6.47 -7.01 7.38
CA LEU A 79 -6.11 -8.30 7.97
C LEU A 79 -5.30 -8.11 9.26
N ALA A 80 -4.40 -7.13 9.30
CA ALA A 80 -3.59 -6.83 10.47
C ALA A 80 -4.43 -6.36 11.66
N SER A 81 -5.54 -5.65 11.44
CA SER A 81 -6.44 -5.21 12.52
C SER A 81 -7.40 -6.31 13.01
N SER A 82 -7.72 -7.29 12.17
CA SER A 82 -8.80 -8.26 12.46
C SER A 82 -8.36 -9.72 12.61
N THR A 83 -7.08 -10.05 12.40
CA THR A 83 -6.61 -11.45 12.36
C THR A 83 -5.37 -11.67 13.23
N ILE A 84 -5.37 -12.75 14.02
CA ILE A 84 -4.19 -13.23 14.76
C ILE A 84 -3.26 -13.97 13.79
N ARG A 85 -1.98 -13.61 13.77
CA ARG A 85 -0.98 -14.23 12.89
C ARG A 85 -0.16 -15.27 13.63
N TRP A 86 0.04 -16.43 13.02
CA TRP A 86 0.87 -17.52 13.55
C TRP A 86 2.00 -17.81 12.56
N VAL A 87 3.25 -17.71 13.03
CA VAL A 87 4.45 -18.00 12.23
C VAL A 87 5.31 -19.03 12.97
N MET A 88 5.60 -20.16 12.31
CA MET A 88 6.51 -21.18 12.82
C MET A 88 7.83 -21.10 12.06
N GLY A 89 8.94 -20.95 12.78
CA GLY A 89 10.29 -20.94 12.24
C GLY A 89 11.23 -21.85 13.03
N PRO A 90 12.45 -22.08 12.51
CA PRO A 90 13.46 -22.91 13.19
C PRO A 90 13.89 -22.35 14.55
N SER A 91 13.77 -21.04 14.77
CA SER A 91 14.04 -20.37 16.04
C SER A 91 12.85 -20.39 17.02
N GLY A 92 11.68 -20.88 16.60
CA GLY A 92 10.48 -20.97 17.43
C GLY A 92 9.21 -20.50 16.72
N THR A 93 8.13 -20.51 17.49
CA THR A 93 6.78 -20.12 17.04
C THR A 93 6.41 -18.75 17.61
N VAL A 94 5.99 -17.84 16.74
CA VAL A 94 5.55 -16.49 17.11
C VAL A 94 4.07 -16.34 16.76
N VAL A 95 3.28 -15.95 17.76
CA VAL A 95 1.86 -15.61 17.61
C VAL A 95 1.69 -14.12 17.86
N THR A 96 1.21 -13.38 16.85
CA THR A 96 1.02 -11.93 16.89
C THR A 96 -0.46 -11.60 17.00
N PHE A 97 -0.83 -10.87 18.05
CA PHE A 97 -2.19 -10.39 18.28
C PHE A 97 -2.35 -8.94 17.79
N PRO A 98 -3.46 -8.60 17.13
CA PRO A 98 -3.78 -7.21 16.79
C PRO A 98 -3.95 -6.35 18.05
N LYS A 99 -3.49 -5.09 17.98
CA LYS A 99 -3.60 -4.14 19.09
C LYS A 99 -5.06 -3.91 19.51
N ASP A 100 -5.97 -3.93 18.54
CA ASP A 100 -7.38 -3.61 18.72
C ASP A 100 -8.17 -4.73 19.44
N MET A 101 -7.72 -5.99 19.37
CA MET A 101 -8.34 -7.12 20.08
C MET A 101 -7.84 -7.30 21.52
N GLY A 102 -6.68 -6.73 21.85
CA GLY A 102 -6.01 -7.01 23.11
C GLY A 102 -5.43 -8.42 23.19
N LEU A 103 -4.83 -8.76 24.34
CA LEU A 103 -4.30 -10.09 24.62
C LEU A 103 -5.35 -10.95 25.32
N PRO A 104 -5.44 -12.26 25.01
CA PRO A 104 -6.35 -13.15 25.72
C PRO A 104 -6.02 -13.24 27.21
N SER A 105 -7.05 -13.42 28.05
CA SER A 105 -6.92 -13.47 29.52
C SER A 105 -6.08 -14.62 30.07
N ILE A 106 -5.68 -15.57 29.22
CA ILE A 106 -4.71 -16.61 29.59
C ILE A 106 -3.32 -16.03 29.90
N PHE A 107 -3.01 -14.85 29.36
CA PHE A 107 -1.77 -14.13 29.67
C PHE A 107 -1.87 -13.33 30.97
N ASP A 108 -3.06 -13.19 31.54
CA ASP A 108 -3.25 -12.61 32.86
C ASP A 108 -2.75 -13.63 33.89
N SER A 109 -1.47 -13.55 34.22
CA SER A 109 -0.89 -14.31 35.32
C SER A 109 -1.47 -13.81 36.64
N LYS A 110 -2.67 -14.26 36.99
CA LYS A 110 -3.16 -14.12 38.36
C LYS A 110 -2.23 -14.97 39.23
N PRO A 111 -1.64 -14.42 40.31
CA PRO A 111 -0.88 -15.22 41.23
C PRO A 111 -1.81 -16.31 41.78
N CYS A 112 -1.55 -17.55 41.37
CA CYS A 112 -2.28 -18.70 41.85
C CYS A 112 -1.91 -18.88 43.33
N SER A 113 -2.75 -18.36 44.23
CA SER A 113 -2.64 -18.66 45.66
C SER A 113 -3.32 -20.00 45.91
N TYR A 114 -2.59 -21.08 45.61
CA TYR A 114 -3.00 -22.42 46.01
C TYR A 114 -2.18 -22.85 47.25
N PRO A 115 -2.84 -23.31 48.34
CA PRO A 115 -4.29 -23.41 48.52
C PRO A 115 -4.94 -22.03 48.73
N PRO A 116 -6.23 -21.86 48.40
CA PRO A 116 -6.97 -20.62 48.67
C PRO A 116 -6.84 -20.20 50.14
N PRO A 117 -6.79 -18.89 50.45
CA PRO A 117 -6.80 -18.42 51.83
C PRO A 117 -7.97 -19.03 52.61
N ARG A 118 -7.69 -19.56 53.80
CA ARG A 118 -8.73 -20.14 54.66
C ARG A 118 -9.76 -19.07 55.02
N GLU A 119 -11.03 -19.43 54.93
CA GLU A 119 -12.13 -18.56 55.37
C GLU A 119 -11.99 -18.23 56.87
N LYS A 120 -12.37 -17.02 57.25
CA LYS A 120 -12.30 -16.57 58.65
C LYS A 120 -13.56 -16.97 59.40
N CYS A 121 -13.44 -17.08 60.71
CA CYS A 121 -14.58 -17.25 61.61
C CYS A 121 -15.52 -16.05 61.47
N ALA A 122 -16.83 -16.31 61.43
CA ALA A 122 -17.85 -15.27 61.38
C ALA A 122 -18.21 -14.68 62.76
N GLY A 123 -17.60 -15.19 63.85
CA GLY A 123 -17.85 -14.65 65.19
C GLY A 123 -17.47 -13.17 65.28
N PRO A 124 -18.21 -12.37 66.08
CA PRO A 124 -17.97 -10.95 66.19
C PRO A 124 -16.52 -10.68 66.64
N SER A 125 -15.83 -9.79 65.92
CA SER A 125 -14.42 -9.43 66.14
C SER A 125 -13.41 -10.60 66.03
N CYS A 126 -13.79 -11.75 65.48
CA CYS A 126 -12.89 -12.90 65.34
C CYS A 126 -12.13 -12.86 64.01
N THR A 127 -10.80 -12.96 64.06
CA THR A 127 -9.93 -13.01 62.87
C THR A 127 -9.33 -14.40 62.63
N ASN A 128 -9.66 -15.37 63.49
CA ASN A 128 -9.13 -16.73 63.41
C ASN A 128 -9.69 -17.49 62.19
N PRO A 129 -8.91 -18.41 61.58
CA PRO A 129 -9.42 -19.35 60.59
C PRO A 129 -10.56 -20.20 61.15
N TYR A 130 -11.56 -20.52 60.32
CA TYR A 130 -12.65 -21.40 60.73
C TYR A 130 -12.15 -22.83 61.00
N ARG A 131 -12.82 -23.55 61.90
CA ARG A 131 -12.56 -24.96 62.22
C ARG A 131 -13.70 -25.88 61.81
N TYR A 132 -14.94 -25.41 61.98
CA TYR A 132 -16.14 -26.16 61.63
C TYR A 132 -17.20 -25.21 61.09
N ARG A 133 -18.24 -25.78 60.46
CA ARG A 133 -19.46 -25.05 60.13
C ARG A 133 -20.57 -25.52 61.04
N ASP A 134 -21.36 -24.56 61.52
CA ASP A 134 -22.58 -24.92 62.22
C ASP A 134 -23.54 -25.67 61.28
N SER A 135 -24.21 -26.70 61.79
CA SER A 135 -25.04 -27.59 60.98
C SER A 135 -26.31 -26.90 60.50
N LYS A 136 -26.86 -25.97 61.31
CA LYS A 136 -28.10 -25.23 61.03
C LYS A 136 -27.85 -24.00 60.15
N SER A 137 -26.93 -23.14 60.56
CA SER A 137 -26.66 -21.85 59.90
C SER A 137 -25.60 -21.93 58.79
N LYS A 138 -24.81 -23.01 58.71
CA LYS A 138 -23.68 -23.19 57.77
C LYS A 138 -22.57 -22.14 57.89
N ILE A 139 -22.60 -21.35 58.97
CA ILE A 139 -21.64 -20.27 59.25
C ILE A 139 -20.29 -20.86 59.68
N PRO A 140 -19.16 -20.34 59.18
CA PRO A 140 -17.81 -20.77 59.57
C PRO A 140 -17.48 -20.29 60.99
N LEU A 141 -17.11 -21.21 61.88
CA LEU A 141 -16.80 -20.92 63.28
C LEU A 141 -15.49 -21.56 63.72
N CYS A 142 -14.78 -20.91 64.64
CA CYS A 142 -13.52 -21.42 65.21
C CYS A 142 -13.68 -22.03 66.61
N SER A 143 -14.70 -21.62 67.37
CA SER A 143 -14.92 -22.02 68.76
C SER A 143 -16.40 -21.94 69.18
N LEU A 144 -16.75 -22.63 70.26
CA LEU A 144 -18.09 -22.57 70.86
C LEU A 144 -18.44 -21.18 71.42
N GLN A 145 -17.45 -20.37 71.79
CA GLN A 145 -17.69 -18.99 72.22
C GLN A 145 -18.24 -18.14 71.06
N CYS A 146 -17.62 -18.26 69.87
CA CYS A 146 -18.13 -17.61 68.66
C CYS A 146 -19.51 -18.14 68.25
N TYR A 147 -19.78 -19.44 68.43
CA TYR A 147 -21.10 -20.01 68.20
C TYR A 147 -22.18 -19.32 69.06
N LYS A 148 -21.95 -19.23 70.38
CA LYS A 148 -22.90 -18.61 71.30
C LYS A 148 -23.09 -17.11 71.04
N ALA A 149 -22.01 -16.41 70.70
CA ALA A 149 -22.09 -14.99 70.34
C ALA A 149 -22.98 -14.77 69.11
N MET A 150 -22.85 -15.61 68.09
CA MET A 150 -23.72 -15.56 66.89
C MET A 150 -25.18 -15.93 67.20
N GLU A 151 -25.41 -16.88 68.12
CA GLU A 151 -26.76 -17.27 68.54
C GLU A 151 -27.46 -16.18 69.37
N GLN A 152 -26.70 -15.40 70.14
CA GLN A 152 -27.19 -14.25 70.90
C GLN A 152 -27.45 -13.02 70.01
N GLU A 153 -26.66 -12.82 68.95
CA GLU A 153 -26.90 -11.75 67.96
C GLU A 153 -28.10 -12.05 67.04
N ALA A 154 -28.49 -13.31 66.90
CA ALA A 154 -29.61 -13.75 66.06
C ALA A 154 -30.97 -13.83 66.78
N SER A 155 -31.00 -13.56 68.10
CA SER A 155 -32.20 -13.62 68.95
C SER A 155 -32.71 -12.24 69.33
#